data_AF-A0A2K9ETS1-F1
#
_entry.id   AF-A0A2K9ETS1-F1
#
_cell.length_a   1.000
_cell.length_b   1.000
_cell.length_c   1.000
_cell.angle_alpha   90.00
_cell.angle_beta   90.00
_cell.angle_gamma   90.00
#
_symmetry.space_group_name_H-M   'P 1'
#
loop_
_entity.id
_entity.type
_entity.pdbx_description
1 polymer ?
#
loop_
_entity_poly.entity_id
_entity_poly.type
_entity_poly.pdbx_seq_one_letter_code
_entity_poly.pdbx_strand_id
1 'polypeptide(L)'
;MQAGRLLHRVRFPSPASGRRPNQSNPGHEYTNRSVEQIAAYVDGLELVDPGVVSTPLWRPDPTAVGAPEKAAIHCGVARKP
;
A
#
# COMPACT_ATOMS: atom_id res chain seq x y z
N MET A 1 31.13 16.65 7.27
CA MET A 1 30.78 15.58 6.31
C MET A 1 29.28 15.35 6.39
N GLN A 2 28.48 15.94 5.50
CA GLN A 2 27.03 15.65 5.41
C GLN A 2 26.82 14.58 4.33
N ALA A 3 26.37 13.40 4.75
CA ALA A 3 25.97 12.34 3.84
C ALA A 3 24.61 12.66 3.22
N GLY A 4 24.54 12.57 1.90
CA GLY A 4 23.40 12.98 1.08
C GLY A 4 22.10 12.24 1.40
N ARG A 5 21.01 13.01 1.42
CA ARG A 5 19.64 12.51 1.51
C ARG A 5 19.30 11.82 0.18
N LEU A 6 19.55 10.51 0.10
CA LEU A 6 19.12 9.67 -1.01
C LEU A 6 17.58 9.58 -0.96
N LEU A 7 16.91 10.37 -1.79
CA LEU A 7 15.47 10.27 -2.05
C LEU A 7 15.21 8.89 -2.67
N HIS A 8 14.76 7.91 -1.87
CA HIS A 8 14.25 6.65 -2.41
C HIS A 8 12.95 6.96 -3.13
N ARG A 9 13.03 7.08 -4.45
CA ARG A 9 11.89 7.21 -5.34
C ARG A 9 11.07 5.92 -5.19
N VAL A 10 9.88 6.02 -4.62
CA VAL A 10 8.87 4.94 -4.62
C VAL A 10 8.77 4.43 -6.06
N ARG A 11 9.19 3.18 -6.29
CA ARG A 11 9.08 2.57 -7.63
C ARG A 11 7.62 2.24 -7.85
N PHE A 12 7.02 2.86 -8.86
CA PHE A 12 5.71 2.45 -9.33
C PHE A 12 5.89 1.22 -10.23
N PRO A 13 5.29 0.06 -9.89
CA PRO A 13 5.24 -1.05 -10.83
C PRO A 13 4.47 -0.59 -12.07
N SER A 14 5.01 -0.93 -13.24
CA SER A 14 4.34 -0.69 -14.52
C SER A 14 2.94 -1.33 -14.48
N PRO A 15 1.88 -0.67 -14.98
CA PRO A 15 0.57 -1.30 -15.06
C PRO A 15 0.69 -2.55 -15.95
N ALA A 16 0.56 -3.73 -15.35
CA ALA A 16 0.62 -5.00 -16.07
C ALA A 16 -0.41 -5.03 -17.22
N SER A 17 0.02 -5.58 -18.36
CA SER A 17 -0.77 -5.79 -19.56
C SER A 17 -1.87 -6.83 -19.32
N GLY A 18 -3.07 -6.39 -18.94
CA GLY A 18 -4.23 -7.25 -18.69
C GLY A 18 -5.42 -6.51 -18.07
N ARG A 19 -5.59 -5.23 -18.40
CA ARG A 19 -6.47 -4.28 -17.69
C ARG A 19 -7.95 -4.62 -17.90
N ARG A 20 -8.66 -4.98 -16.82
CA ARG A 20 -10.11 -4.71 -16.72
C ARG A 20 -10.28 -3.31 -16.13
N PRO A 21 -10.84 -2.34 -16.86
CA PRO A 21 -11.14 -1.03 -16.30
C PRO A 21 -12.13 -1.16 -15.15
N ASN A 22 -11.91 -0.42 -14.06
CA ASN A 22 -12.97 -0.23 -13.06
C ASN A 22 -14.09 0.62 -13.71
N GLN A 23 -15.34 0.14 -13.72
CA GLN A 23 -16.47 0.79 -14.41
C GLN A 23 -16.99 2.08 -13.73
N SER A 24 -16.32 2.58 -12.69
CA SER A 24 -16.81 3.73 -11.92
C SER A 24 -16.18 5.05 -12.40
N ASN A 25 -17.04 5.92 -12.92
CA ASN A 25 -16.86 7.33 -13.25
C ASN A 25 -15.96 7.67 -14.47
N PRO A 26 -16.54 8.09 -15.62
CA PRO A 26 -15.78 8.55 -16.77
C PRO A 26 -15.13 9.90 -16.47
N GLY A 27 -13.86 9.88 -16.05
CA GLY A 27 -13.08 11.11 -15.88
C GLY A 27 -11.79 10.92 -15.07
N HIS A 28 -11.73 9.96 -14.14
CA HIS A 28 -10.55 9.74 -13.30
C HIS A 28 -10.01 8.33 -13.48
N GLU A 29 -8.74 8.21 -13.89
CA GLU A 29 -8.08 6.89 -14.00
C GLU A 29 -7.97 6.25 -12.61
N TYR A 30 -8.64 5.11 -12.43
CA TYR A 30 -8.58 4.34 -11.21
C TYR A 30 -8.04 2.94 -11.48
N THR A 31 -6.88 2.63 -10.90
CA THR A 31 -6.21 1.33 -11.05
C THR A 31 -6.23 0.59 -9.72
N ASN A 32 -7.11 -0.40 -9.60
CA ASN A 32 -7.08 -1.38 -8.51
C ASN A 32 -5.79 -2.20 -8.57
N ARG A 33 -5.26 -2.54 -7.41
CA ARG A 33 -4.05 -3.35 -7.26
C ARG A 33 -4.32 -4.48 -6.29
N SER A 34 -3.71 -5.64 -6.53
CA SER A 34 -3.67 -6.73 -5.55
C SER A 34 -2.79 -6.35 -4.36
N VAL A 35 -2.89 -7.10 -3.26
CA VAL A 35 -2.07 -6.87 -2.06
C VAL A 35 -0.58 -7.05 -2.39
N GLU A 36 -0.24 -8.02 -3.23
CA GLU A 36 1.13 -8.30 -3.68
C GLU A 36 1.68 -7.14 -4.52
N GLN A 37 0.85 -6.57 -5.40
CA GLN A 37 1.22 -5.39 -6.17
C GLN A 37 1.41 -4.14 -5.29
N ILE A 38 0.68 -4.06 -4.17
CA ILE A 38 0.87 -3.00 -3.17
C ILE A 38 2.17 -3.24 -2.38
N ALA A 39 2.45 -4.47 -1.95
CA ALA A 39 3.68 -4.81 -1.24
C ALA A 39 4.95 -4.54 -2.07
N ALA A 40 4.87 -4.70 -3.40
CA ALA A 40 5.99 -4.41 -4.30
C ALA A 40 6.48 -2.93 -4.28
N TYR A 41 5.67 -1.98 -3.79
CA TYR A 41 6.11 -0.58 -3.65
C TYR A 41 7.19 -0.36 -2.60
N VAL A 42 7.25 -1.25 -1.61
CA VAL A 42 8.19 -1.20 -0.49
C VAL A 42 9.21 -2.34 -0.56
N ASP A 43 9.36 -2.97 -1.72
CA ASP A 43 10.40 -3.97 -1.96
C ASP A 43 11.80 -3.38 -1.70
N GLY A 44 12.67 -4.16 -1.05
CA GLY A 44 13.98 -3.71 -0.58
C GLY A 44 13.98 -2.82 0.67
N LEU A 45 12.82 -2.62 1.32
CA LEU A 45 12.70 -1.98 2.64
C LEU A 45 12.34 -3.04 3.70
N GLU A 46 12.51 -2.69 4.98
CA GLU A 46 12.12 -3.55 6.09
C GLU A 46 10.64 -3.37 6.40
N LEU A 47 9.81 -4.30 5.93
CA LEU A 47 8.36 -4.26 6.14
C LEU A 47 8.03 -4.45 7.63
N VAL A 48 7.21 -3.56 8.17
CA VAL A 48 6.80 -3.57 9.58
C VAL A 48 5.55 -4.43 9.75
N ASP A 49 5.56 -5.33 10.74
CA ASP A 49 4.39 -6.14 11.09
C ASP A 49 3.16 -5.26 11.41
N PRO A 50 1.97 -5.60 10.86
CA PRO A 50 1.59 -6.88 10.24
C PRO A 50 1.81 -6.98 8.72
N GLY A 51 2.59 -6.08 8.12
CA GLY A 51 2.76 -6.00 6.68
C GLY A 51 1.65 -5.22 5.98
N VAL A 52 1.31 -5.62 4.75
CA VAL A 52 0.24 -4.99 3.97
C VAL A 52 -1.08 -5.70 4.26
N VAL A 53 -2.01 -4.99 4.89
CA VAL A 53 -3.34 -5.50 5.27
C VAL A 53 -4.42 -4.49 4.93
N SER A 54 -5.70 -4.87 5.06
CA SER A 54 -6.80 -3.91 4.97
C SER A 54 -6.62 -2.79 6.01
N THR A 55 -6.87 -1.53 5.64
CA THR A 55 -6.55 -0.37 6.49
C THR A 55 -7.10 -0.46 7.93
N PRO A 56 -8.36 -0.88 8.17
CA PRO A 56 -8.88 -1.00 9.53
C PRO A 56 -8.18 -2.09 10.37
N LEU A 57 -7.49 -3.05 9.73
CA LEU A 57 -6.77 -4.13 10.40
C LEU A 57 -5.32 -3.76 10.75
N TRP A 58 -4.82 -2.61 10.31
CA TRP A 58 -3.44 -2.21 10.59
C TRP A 58 -3.34 -1.59 11.98
N ARG A 59 -2.82 -2.36 12.95
CA ARG A 59 -2.63 -1.96 14.36
C ARG A 59 -3.84 -1.17 14.90
N PRO A 60 -5.05 -1.80 14.90
CA PRO A 60 -6.27 -1.13 15.31
C PRO A 60 -6.13 -0.60 16.74
N ASP A 61 -6.81 0.50 17.03
CA ASP A 61 -6.92 1.02 18.38
C ASP A 61 -7.65 -0.01 19.26
N PRO A 62 -7.03 -0.53 20.34
CA PRO A 62 -7.66 -1.52 21.21
C PRO A 62 -8.87 -0.98 21.98
N THR A 63 -9.05 0.35 22.02
CA THR A 63 -10.17 1.02 22.68
C THR A 63 -11.33 1.34 21.74
N ALA A 64 -11.18 1.10 20.43
CA ALA A 64 -12.25 1.31 19.47
C ALA A 64 -13.45 0.39 19.74
N VAL A 65 -14.65 0.94 19.56
CA VAL A 65 -15.89 0.17 19.72
C VAL A 65 -16.13 -0.69 18.47
N GLY A 66 -16.26 -2.00 18.67
CA GLY A 66 -16.50 -2.97 17.60
C GLY A 66 -15.22 -3.61 17.06
N ALA A 67 -15.39 -4.70 16.30
CA ALA A 67 -14.27 -5.36 15.65
C ALA A 67 -13.92 -4.65 14.32
N PRO A 68 -12.64 -4.51 13.97
CA PRO A 68 -12.26 -3.90 12.70
C PRO A 68 -12.65 -4.81 11.54
N GLU A 69 -13.39 -4.27 10.58
CA GLU A 69 -13.85 -4.98 9.39
C GLU A 69 -12.97 -4.70 8.18
N LYS A 70 -12.92 -5.65 7.24
CA LYS A 70 -12.14 -5.50 6.01
C LYS A 70 -12.79 -4.46 5.08
N ALA A 71 -11.98 -3.53 4.59
CA ALA A 71 -12.30 -2.60 3.52
C ALA A 71 -11.51 -2.93 2.24
N ALA A 72 -11.97 -2.40 1.10
CA ALA A 72 -11.28 -2.51 -0.20
C ALA A 72 -9.95 -1.72 -0.28
N ILE A 73 -9.58 -1.00 0.78
CA ILE A 73 -8.37 -0.19 0.89
C ILE A 73 -7.37 -0.95 1.77
N HIS A 74 -6.10 -0.96 1.34
CA HIS A 74 -5.01 -1.63 2.04
C HIS A 74 -3.89 -0.64 2.36
N CYS A 75 -3.15 -0.91 3.44
CA CYS A 75 -2.00 -0.11 3.86
C CYS A 75 -0.90 -1.00 4.45
N GLY A 76 0.33 -0.47 4.46
CA GLY A 76 1.49 -1.08 5.09
C GLY A 76 2.59 -0.05 5.30
N VAL A 77 3.49 -0.30 6.25
CA VAL A 77 4.59 0.61 6.60
C VAL A 77 5.90 -0.16 6.48
N ALA A 78 6.91 0.47 5.89
CA ALA A 78 8.25 -0.09 5.81
C ALA A 78 9.30 0.92 6.26
N ARG A 79 10.36 0.44 6.92
CA ARG A 79 11.50 1.23 7.36
C ARG A 79 12.58 1.20 6.29
N LYS A 80 13.19 2.35 6.05
CA LYS A 80 14.47 2.39 5.34
C LYS A 80 15.58 1.95 6.32
N PRO A 81 16.48 1.05 5.91
CA PRO A 81 17.67 0.70 6.68
C PRO A 81 18.56 1.91 6.99
#